data_AF-A0A7G2LV46-F1
#
_entry.id   AF-A0A7G2LV46-F1
#
_cell.length_a   1.000
_cell.length_b   1.000
_cell.length_c   1.000
_cell.angle_alpha   90.00
_cell.angle_beta   90.00
_cell.angle_gamma   90.00
#
_symmetry.space_group_name_H-M   'P 1'
#
loop_
_entity.id
_entity.type
_entity.pdbx_description
1 polymer ?
#
loop_
_entity_poly.entity_id
_entity_poly.type
_entity_poly.pdbx_seq_one_letter_code
_entity_poly.pdbx_strand_id
1 'polypeptide(L)'
;GDTRPIHAEAVAEAKRRGITVHVFEEGYMRPYWVTYERGGSNGNSRLMEMTIPQMQAALARSDMEAPLPPGHWGDMRHHIFYGALYHWFVMFRNGDYRNFKPH
;
A
#
# COMPACT_ATOMS: atom_id res chain seq x y z
N GLY A 1 2.22 0.30 5.65
CA GLY A 1 2.46 1.59 6.32
C GLY A 1 3.68 1.51 7.22
N ASP A 2 4.84 2.00 6.77
CA ASP A 2 6.11 1.96 7.51
C ASP A 2 6.10 2.67 8.88
N THR A 3 5.11 3.56 9.08
CA THR A 3 4.97 4.39 10.28
C THR A 3 4.35 3.66 11.47
N ARG A 4 3.86 2.43 11.29
CA ARG A 4 3.37 1.65 12.44
C ARG A 4 4.56 1.30 13.34
N PRO A 5 4.40 1.33 14.68
CA PRO A 5 5.50 1.13 15.62
C PRO A 5 6.35 -0.12 15.34
N ILE A 6 5.69 -1.25 15.04
CA ILE A 6 6.36 -2.51 14.73
C ILE A 6 7.21 -2.46 13.45
N HIS A 7 6.78 -1.70 12.44
CA HIS A 7 7.53 -1.53 11.20
C HIS A 7 8.70 -0.57 11.41
N ALA A 8 8.51 0.51 12.19
CA ALA A 8 9.57 1.44 12.52
C ALA A 8 10.74 0.76 13.28
N GLU A 9 10.43 -0.10 14.25
CA GLU A 9 11.43 -0.90 14.98
C GLU A 9 12.18 -1.86 14.05
N ALA A 10 11.46 -2.58 13.18
CA ALA A 10 12.05 -3.50 12.21
C ALA A 10 12.98 -2.77 11.22
N VAL A 11 12.58 -1.59 10.75
CA VAL A 11 13.39 -0.74 9.85
C VAL A 11 14.66 -0.26 10.57
N ALA A 12 14.55 0.18 11.83
CA ALA A 12 15.70 0.62 12.61
C ALA A 12 16.72 -0.52 12.80
N GLU A 13 16.25 -1.73 13.10
CA GLU A 13 17.10 -2.90 13.26
C GLU A 13 17.75 -3.34 11.94
N ALA A 14 17.00 -3.34 10.85
CA ALA A 14 17.52 -3.64 9.52
C ALA A 14 18.64 -2.65 9.14
N LYS A 15 18.45 -1.35 9.40
CA LYS A 15 19.48 -0.31 9.17
C LYS A 15 20.74 -0.56 10.00
N ARG A 16 20.61 -0.91 11.29
CA ARG A 16 21.76 -1.25 12.15
C ARG A 16 22.58 -2.42 11.61
N ARG A 17 21.92 -3.38 10.95
CA ARG A 17 22.55 -4.58 10.37
C ARG A 17 23.02 -4.39 8.92
N GLY A 18 22.88 -3.19 8.35
CA GLY A 18 23.19 -2.94 6.94
C GLY A 18 22.26 -3.68 5.96
N ILE A 19 21.08 -4.09 6.42
CA ILE A 19 20.08 -4.79 5.60
C ILE A 19 19.28 -3.75 4.83
N THR A 20 19.17 -3.95 3.52
CA THR A 20 18.38 -3.06 2.65
C THR A 20 16.90 -3.31 2.89
N VAL A 21 16.17 -2.25 3.25
CA VAL A 21 14.72 -2.31 3.46
C VAL A 21 13.99 -1.95 2.17
N HIS A 22 13.04 -2.80 1.79
CA HIS A 22 12.15 -2.62 0.66
C HIS A 22 10.73 -2.43 1.18
N VAL A 23 10.11 -1.30 0.85
CA VAL A 23 8.76 -0.96 1.27
C VAL A 23 7.85 -1.00 0.04
N PHE A 24 6.75 -1.75 0.15
CA PHE A 24 5.68 -1.81 -0.85
C PHE A 24 4.41 -1.24 -0.21
N GLU A 25 3.85 -0.19 -0.81
CA GLU A 25 2.58 0.41 -0.39
C GLU A 25 1.60 0.42 -1.54
N GLU A 26 0.31 0.50 -1.21
CA GLU A 26 -0.73 0.73 -2.21
C GLU A 26 -0.41 2.02 -2.98
N GLY A 27 -0.30 1.93 -4.31
CA GLY A 27 0.20 3.02 -5.12
C GLY A 27 -0.68 4.27 -5.03
N TYR A 28 -0.06 5.44 -5.21
CA TYR A 28 -0.79 6.72 -5.28
C TYR A 28 -1.82 6.74 -6.41
N MET A 29 -1.59 5.97 -7.50
CA MET A 29 -2.55 5.73 -8.57
C MET A 29 -3.18 4.35 -8.40
N ARG A 30 -4.45 4.30 -8.00
CA ARG A 30 -5.18 3.05 -7.87
C ARG A 30 -5.89 2.67 -9.16
N PRO A 31 -6.22 1.37 -9.37
CA PRO A 31 -5.88 0.20 -8.53
C PRO A 31 -4.64 -0.58 -9.01
N TYR A 32 -4.06 -0.23 -10.15
CA TYR A 32 -3.07 -1.09 -10.84
C TYR A 32 -1.61 -0.79 -10.50
N TRP A 33 -1.39 0.13 -9.58
CA TRP A 33 -0.05 0.57 -9.23
C TRP A 33 0.24 0.32 -7.77
N VAL A 34 1.48 -0.07 -7.52
CA VAL A 34 2.07 -0.25 -6.20
C VAL A 34 3.27 0.69 -6.15
N THR A 35 3.41 1.42 -5.05
CA THR A 35 4.60 2.23 -4.82
C THR A 35 5.67 1.33 -4.21
N TYR A 36 6.83 1.26 -4.86
CA TYR A 36 8.01 0.56 -4.35
C TYR A 36 9.10 1.57 -3.99
N GLU A 37 9.56 1.52 -2.74
CA GLU A 37 10.61 2.41 -2.25
C GLU A 37 11.67 1.65 -1.44
N ARG A 38 12.90 2.19 -1.44
CA ARG A 38 14.01 1.66 -0.66
C ARG A 38 14.34 2.63 0.47
N GLY A 39 14.36 2.12 1.71
CA GLY A 39 14.77 2.88 2.91
C GLY A 39 13.65 3.57 3.71
N GLY A 40 12.42 3.60 3.17
CA GLY A 40 11.23 4.20 3.76
C GLY A 40 10.22 4.60 2.69
N SER A 41 8.95 4.84 3.05
CA SER A 41 7.92 5.37 2.14
C SER A 41 7.17 6.56 2.77
N ASN A 42 6.40 7.32 2.00
CA ASN A 42 5.70 8.54 2.43
C ASN A 42 6.66 9.58 3.04
N GLY A 43 6.51 9.91 4.34
CA GLY A 43 7.35 10.90 5.01
C GLY A 43 8.81 10.49 5.15
N ASN A 44 9.12 9.20 5.00
CA ASN A 44 10.49 8.67 4.98
C ASN A 44 10.98 8.38 3.54
N SER A 45 10.22 8.81 2.54
CA SER A 45 10.57 8.64 1.14
C SER A 45 11.80 9.47 0.79
N ARG A 46 12.68 8.91 -0.04
CA ARG A 46 13.76 9.67 -0.67
C ARG A 46 13.24 10.83 -1.53
N LEU A 47 11.98 10.77 -1.97
CA LEU A 47 11.33 11.86 -2.70
C LEU A 47 11.21 13.15 -1.88
N MET A 48 11.13 13.05 -0.55
CA MET A 48 11.04 14.22 0.33
C MET A 48 12.31 15.08 0.28
N GLU A 49 13.45 14.48 -0.06
CA GLU A 49 14.75 15.14 -0.16
C GLU A 49 15.14 15.47 -1.61
N MET A 50 14.36 15.01 -2.59
CA MET A 50 14.64 15.28 -4.01
C MET A 50 14.16 16.68 -4.39
N THR A 51 15.02 17.41 -5.08
CA THR A 51 14.66 18.68 -5.72
C THR A 51 13.94 18.43 -7.05
N ILE A 52 13.13 19.39 -7.50
CA ILE A 52 12.43 19.31 -8.80
C ILE A 52 13.39 18.99 -9.98
N PRO A 53 14.58 19.61 -10.10
CA PRO A 53 15.52 19.27 -11.16
C PRO A 53 16.00 17.81 -11.10
N GLN A 54 16.21 17.26 -9.89
CA GLN A 54 16.59 15.86 -9.71
C GLN A 54 15.46 14.90 -10.09
N MET A 55 14.21 15.27 -9.81
CA MET A 55 13.04 14.50 -10.23
C MET A 55 12.92 14.48 -11.76
N GLN A 56 13.10 15.63 -12.43
CA GLN A 56 13.07 15.73 -13.89
C GLN A 56 14.16 14.87 -14.54
N ALA A 57 15.39 14.92 -14.02
CA ALA A 57 16.50 14.10 -14.53
C ALA A 57 16.32 12.59 -14.26
N ALA A 58 15.59 12.22 -13.21
CA ALA A 58 15.21 10.83 -12.95
C ALA A 58 14.10 10.36 -13.90
N LEU A 59 13.08 11.20 -14.11
CA LEU A 59 11.96 10.93 -15.02
C LEU A 59 12.42 10.80 -16.48
N ALA A 60 13.38 11.62 -16.91
CA ALA A 60 13.96 11.53 -18.24
C ALA A 60 14.69 10.20 -18.51
N ARG A 61 15.02 9.43 -17.46
CA ARG A 61 15.64 8.10 -17.55
C ARG A 61 14.67 6.95 -17.33
N SER A 62 13.41 7.22 -16.98
CA SER A 62 12.38 6.19 -16.85
C SER A 62 11.61 6.08 -18.16
N ASP A 63 11.84 5.00 -18.91
CA ASP A 63 10.93 4.60 -19.98
C ASP A 63 9.58 4.25 -19.36
N MET A 64 8.61 5.15 -19.53
CA MET A 64 7.23 4.97 -19.07
C MET A 64 6.38 4.39 -20.21
N GLU A 65 6.73 3.20 -20.71
CA GLU A 65 5.72 2.32 -21.31
C GLU A 65 5.04 1.54 -20.19
N ALA A 66 4.33 2.26 -19.33
CA ALA A 66 3.49 1.59 -18.37
C ALA A 66 2.22 1.09 -19.09
N PRO A 67 1.92 -0.22 -19.03
CA PRO A 67 0.70 -0.73 -19.64
C PRO A 67 -0.49 0.01 -19.05
N LEU A 68 -1.36 0.51 -19.94
CA LEU A 68 -2.57 1.19 -19.50
C LEU A 68 -3.39 0.21 -18.65
N PRO A 69 -3.75 0.60 -17.43
CA PRO A 69 -4.58 -0.23 -16.59
C PRO A 69 -5.91 -0.57 -17.29
N PRO A 70 -6.40 -1.81 -17.23
CA PRO A 70 -7.70 -2.14 -17.82
C PRO A 70 -8.80 -1.26 -17.22
N GLY A 71 -9.61 -0.63 -18.09
CA GLY A 71 -10.66 0.32 -17.70
C GLY A 71 -11.89 -0.30 -17.00
N HIS A 72 -11.76 -1.53 -16.53
CA HIS A 72 -12.82 -2.28 -15.87
C HIS A 72 -12.25 -2.84 -14.58
N TRP A 73 -12.72 -2.32 -13.44
CA TRP A 73 -12.66 -3.06 -12.19
C TRP A 73 -13.35 -4.40 -12.43
N GLY A 74 -12.71 -5.51 -12.05
CA GLY A 74 -13.26 -6.86 -12.22
C GLY A 74 -14.73 -6.97 -11.84
N ASP A 75 -15.42 -7.96 -12.39
CA ASP A 75 -16.89 -8.05 -12.42
C ASP A 75 -17.57 -7.57 -11.12
N MET A 76 -18.13 -6.36 -11.19
CA MET A 76 -18.79 -5.64 -10.10
C MET A 76 -19.86 -6.50 -9.39
N ARG A 77 -20.42 -7.49 -10.09
CA ARG A 77 -21.36 -8.46 -9.54
C ARG A 77 -20.76 -9.29 -8.41
N HIS A 78 -19.51 -9.73 -8.53
CA HIS A 78 -18.83 -10.49 -7.50
C HIS A 78 -18.60 -9.61 -6.26
N HIS A 79 -18.21 -8.35 -6.47
CA HIS A 79 -17.99 -7.41 -5.36
C HIS A 79 -19.28 -7.13 -4.58
N ILE A 80 -20.40 -6.92 -5.28
CA ILE A 80 -21.71 -6.74 -4.67
C ILE A 80 -22.15 -8.02 -3.92
N PHE A 81 -22.01 -9.19 -4.55
CA PHE A 81 -22.44 -10.46 -3.96
C PHE A 81 -21.65 -10.81 -2.70
N TYR A 82 -20.32 -10.79 -2.77
CA TYR A 82 -19.47 -11.07 -1.60
C TYR A 82 -19.60 -9.98 -0.53
N GLY A 83 -19.78 -8.73 -0.93
CA GLY A 83 -20.08 -7.63 -0.02
C GLY A 83 -21.38 -7.86 0.76
N ALA A 84 -22.47 -8.20 0.07
CA ALA A 84 -23.76 -8.51 0.70
C ALA A 84 -23.66 -9.74 1.62
N LEU A 85 -22.98 -10.80 1.17
CA LEU A 85 -22.79 -12.02 1.95
C LEU A 85 -21.97 -11.77 3.23
N TYR A 86 -20.88 -11.00 3.13
CA TYR A 86 -20.07 -10.59 4.28
C TYR A 86 -20.91 -9.82 5.31
N HIS A 87 -21.65 -8.79 4.86
CA HIS A 87 -22.49 -8.00 5.77
C HIS A 87 -23.64 -8.82 6.36
N TRP A 88 -24.21 -9.78 5.61
CA TRP A 88 -25.19 -10.72 6.14
C TRP A 88 -24.59 -11.57 7.28
N PHE A 89 -23.39 -12.11 7.11
CA PHE A 89 -22.73 -12.89 8.18
C PHE A 89 -22.40 -12.03 9.40
N VAL A 90 -21.96 -10.78 9.22
CA VAL A 90 -21.72 -9.86 10.33
C VAL A 90 -23.01 -9.46 11.05
N MET A 91 -24.12 -9.26 10.34
CA MET A 91 -25.39 -8.88 10.97
C MET A 91 -26.11 -10.05 11.63
N PHE A 92 -26.11 -11.23 11.01
CA PHE A 92 -26.97 -12.34 11.41
C PHE A 92 -26.22 -13.57 11.95
N ARG A 93 -24.91 -13.67 11.75
CA ARG A 93 -24.07 -14.79 12.21
C ARG A 93 -22.90 -14.35 13.11
N ASN A 94 -23.04 -13.20 13.78
CA ASN A 94 -22.04 -12.70 14.74
C ASN A 94 -22.31 -13.15 16.19
N GLY A 95 -23.19 -14.14 16.38
CA GLY A 95 -23.58 -14.67 17.70
C GLY A 95 -22.43 -15.31 18.49
N ASP A 96 -21.38 -15.78 17.81
CA ASP A 96 -20.20 -16.39 18.43
C ASP A 96 -19.18 -15.33 18.94
N TYR A 97 -19.33 -14.06 18.54
CA TYR A 97 -18.45 -12.94 18.94
C TYR A 97 -19.17 -11.88 19.79
N ARG A 98 -20.07 -12.30 20.70
CA ARG A 98 -20.84 -11.39 21.59
C ARG A 98 -19.97 -10.48 22.46
N ASN A 99 -18.70 -10.81 22.68
CA ASN A 99 -17.76 -10.02 23.48
C ASN A 99 -16.80 -9.15 22.65
N PHE A 100 -16.99 -9.06 21.32
CA PHE A 100 -16.14 -8.24 20.48
C PHE A 100 -16.39 -6.75 20.76
N LYS A 101 -15.37 -6.06 21.29
CA LYS A 101 -15.34 -4.60 21.41
C LYS A 101 -14.41 -4.04 20.33
N PRO A 102 -14.89 -3.21 19.41
CA PRO A 102 -14.01 -2.46 18.52
C PRO A 102 -13.13 -1.52 19.35
N HIS A 103 -11.89 -1.34 18.90
CA HIS A 103 -10.86 -0.53 19.55
C HIS A 103 -11.12 0.98 19.36
#